data_AF-A0A529ZC04-F1
#
_entry.id   AF-A0A529ZC04-F1
#
_cell.length_a   1.000
_cell.length_b   1.000
_cell.length_c   1.000
_cell.angle_alpha   90.00
_cell.angle_beta   90.00
_cell.angle_gamma   90.00
#
_symmetry.space_group_name_H-M   'P 1'
#
loop_
_entity.id
_entity.type
_entity.pdbx_description
1 polymer ?
#
loop_
_entity_poly.entity_id
_entity_poly.type
_entity_poly.pdbx_seq_one_letter_code
_entity_poly.pdbx_strand_id
1 'polypeptide(L)' 'GALSSVRADDLGAIPLRALVERNMGLDWAATDDVVYGCANQAGEDNRNVARMALLLAGLPQDIPGSTVNRLCGSGMDAV' A
#
# COMPACT_ATOMS: atom_id res chain seq x y z
N GLY A 1 -5.97 -10.40 -17.99
CA GLY A 1 -5.49 -11.42 -17.02
C GLY A 1 -6.52 -11.57 -15.91
N ALA A 2 -6.36 -12.52 -14.98
CA ALA A 2 -7.36 -12.71 -13.91
C ALA A 2 -7.58 -11.47 -13.02
N LEU A 3 -6.55 -10.62 -12.89
CA LEU A 3 -6.59 -9.40 -12.06
C LEU A 3 -6.78 -8.10 -12.86
N SER A 4 -6.98 -8.14 -14.18
CA SER A 4 -6.95 -6.91 -15.00
C SER A 4 -8.15 -5.98 -14.80
N SER A 5 -9.20 -6.43 -14.12
CA SER A 5 -10.34 -5.60 -13.73
C SER A 5 -10.21 -5.02 -12.32
N VAL A 6 -9.14 -5.35 -11.59
CA VAL A 6 -8.90 -4.83 -10.24
C VAL A 6 -8.07 -3.57 -10.37
N ARG A 7 -8.53 -2.48 -9.74
CA ARG A 7 -7.75 -1.25 -9.72
C ARG A 7 -6.43 -1.45 -8.97
N ALA A 8 -5.39 -0.72 -9.37
CA ALA A 8 -4.06 -0.90 -8.79
C ALA A 8 -3.99 -0.65 -7.27
N ASP A 9 -4.68 0.38 -6.78
CA ASP A 9 -4.75 0.73 -5.35
C ASP A 9 -5.59 -0.28 -4.54
N ASP A 10 -6.70 -0.76 -5.11
CA ASP A 10 -7.48 -1.88 -4.53
C ASP A 10 -6.62 -3.15 -4.41
N LEU A 11 -5.83 -3.45 -5.44
CA LEU A 11 -4.93 -4.61 -5.42
C LEU A 11 -3.84 -4.45 -4.34
N GLY A 12 -3.29 -3.26 -4.17
CA GLY A 12 -2.31 -2.95 -3.12
C GLY A 12 -2.87 -3.01 -1.70
N ALA A 13 -4.17 -2.76 -1.51
CA ALA A 13 -4.83 -2.85 -0.22
C ALA A 13 -5.02 -4.28 0.30
N ILE A 14 -5.13 -5.27 -0.60
CA ILE A 14 -5.37 -6.68 -0.25
C ILE A 14 -4.32 -7.24 0.73
N PRO A 15 -2.99 -7.14 0.47
CA PRO A 15 -1.99 -7.67 1.41
C PRO A 15 -1.99 -6.93 2.75
N LEU A 16 -2.25 -5.62 2.77
CA LEU A 16 -2.34 -4.84 4.02
C LEU A 16 -3.53 -5.30 4.87
N ARG A 17 -4.71 -5.44 4.26
CA ARG A 17 -5.90 -5.97 4.95
C ARG A 17 -5.67 -7.38 5.49
N ALA A 18 -5.07 -8.26 4.69
CA ALA A 18 -4.75 -9.61 5.13
C ALA A 18 -3.75 -9.64 6.30
N LEU A 19 -2.81 -8.69 6.35
CA LEU A 19 -1.87 -8.54 7.47
C LEU A 19 -2.60 -8.11 8.75
N VAL A 20 -3.50 -7.13 8.66
CA VAL A 20 -4.34 -6.67 9.78
C VAL A 20 -5.21 -7.79 10.32
N GLU A 21 -5.91 -8.52 9.44
CA GLU A 21 -6.79 -9.64 9.80
C GLU A 21 -6.05 -10.76 10.55
N ARG A 22 -4.77 -11.01 10.19
CA ARG A 22 -3.94 -12.01 10.88
C ARG A 22 -3.45 -11.55 12.25
N ASN A 23 -3.46 -10.25 12.52
CA ASN A 23 -2.88 -9.66 13.72
C ASN A 23 -3.84 -8.64 14.38
N MET A 24 -5.08 -9.05 14.62
CA MET A 24 -6.13 -8.19 15.21
C MET A 24 -5.81 -7.67 16.62
N GLY A 25 -4.85 -8.26 17.33
CA GLY A 25 -4.44 -7.84 18.67
C GLY A 25 -3.35 -6.76 18.71
N LEU A 26 -2.85 -6.31 17.55
CA LEU A 26 -1.82 -5.26 17.49
C LEU A 26 -2.47 -3.88 17.48
N ASP A 27 -1.76 -2.91 18.08
CA ASP A 27 -2.08 -1.50 17.91
C ASP A 27 -1.56 -1.01 16.55
N TRP A 28 -2.44 -1.01 15.56
CA TRP A 28 -2.12 -0.55 14.22
C TRP A 28 -1.87 0.97 14.15
N ALA A 29 -2.39 1.75 15.11
CA ALA A 29 -2.14 3.19 15.17
C ALA A 29 -0.69 3.52 15.57
N ALA A 30 0.05 2.55 16.13
CA ALA A 30 1.48 2.68 16.38
C ALA A 30 2.35 2.53 15.11
N THR A 31 1.76 2.39 13.92
CA THR A 31 2.50 2.33 12.65
C THR A 31 2.99 3.72 12.26
N ASP A 32 4.31 3.90 12.19
CA ASP A 32 4.90 5.20 11.88
C ASP A 32 4.76 5.62 10.40
N ASP A 33 4.90 4.69 9.45
CA ASP A 33 4.75 4.96 8.00
C ASP A 33 4.48 3.65 7.23
N VAL A 34 3.90 3.78 6.04
CA VAL A 34 3.74 2.70 5.05
C VAL A 34 4.54 3.04 3.81
N VAL A 35 5.66 2.35 3.58
CA VAL A 35 6.48 2.52 2.38
C VAL A 35 6.08 1.50 1.32
N TYR A 36 5.72 1.95 0.12
CA TYR A 36 5.25 1.08 -0.97
C TYR A 36 6.04 1.35 -2.27
N GLY A 37 6.63 0.30 -2.84
CA GLY A 37 7.34 0.40 -4.11
C GLY A 37 6.39 0.41 -5.32
N CYS A 38 6.46 1.45 -6.16
CA CYS A 38 5.68 1.51 -7.41
C CYS A 38 6.47 2.22 -8.52
N ALA A 39 6.66 1.53 -9.65
CA ALA A 39 7.49 2.02 -10.74
C ALA A 39 6.77 2.97 -11.71
N ASN A 40 5.46 2.77 -11.96
CA ASN A 40 4.73 3.51 -12.99
C ASN A 40 4.18 4.85 -12.47
N GLN A 41 3.45 4.84 -11.36
CA GLN A 41 2.90 6.04 -10.71
C GLN A 41 2.11 6.97 -11.64
N ALA A 42 1.30 6.40 -12.52
CA ALA A 42 0.48 7.11 -13.49
C ALA A 42 -0.88 6.42 -13.66
N GLY A 43 -1.96 7.20 -13.77
CA GLY A 43 -3.31 6.63 -13.77
C GLY A 43 -3.70 6.13 -12.39
N GLU A 44 -4.12 4.87 -12.25
CA GLU A 44 -4.69 4.35 -10.99
C GLU A 44 -3.69 4.24 -9.83
N ASP A 45 -2.39 4.09 -10.12
CA ASP A 45 -1.32 4.04 -9.11
C ASP A 45 -0.64 5.40 -8.86
N ASN A 46 -1.28 6.50 -9.27
CA ASN A 46 -0.77 7.86 -9.09
C ASN A 46 -1.02 8.43 -7.68
N ARG A 47 -0.47 9.64 -7.41
CA ARG A 47 -0.76 10.45 -6.20
C ARG A 47 -0.57 9.67 -4.89
N ASN A 48 0.49 8.87 -4.83
CA ASN A 48 0.90 8.08 -3.68
C ASN A 48 0.02 6.84 -3.43
N VAL A 49 0.29 5.77 -4.19
CA VAL A 49 -0.42 4.49 -4.07
C VAL A 49 -0.27 3.85 -2.68
N ALA A 50 0.83 4.10 -1.96
CA ALA A 50 0.97 3.68 -0.56
C ALA A 50 -0.15 4.24 0.30
N ARG A 51 -0.41 5.56 0.18
CA ARG A 51 -1.46 6.25 0.93
C ARG A 51 -2.85 5.77 0.54
N MET A 52 -3.09 5.54 -0.75
CA MET A 52 -4.39 5.03 -1.22
C MET A 52 -4.65 3.61 -0.72
N ALA A 53 -3.67 2.71 -0.86
CA ALA A 53 -3.78 1.31 -0.47
C ALA A 53 -4.03 1.15 1.04
N LEU A 54 -3.32 1.89 1.90
CA LEU A 54 -3.49 1.77 3.35
C LEU A 54 -4.89 2.24 3.81
N LEU A 55 -5.42 3.31 3.20
CA LEU A 55 -6.77 3.80 3.50
C LEU A 55 -7.84 2.79 3.04
N LEU A 56 -7.68 2.22 1.84
CA LEU A 56 -8.57 1.17 1.32
C LEU A 56 -8.49 -0.12 2.13
N ALA A 57 -7.35 -0.40 2.77
CA ALA A 57 -7.16 -1.52 3.69
C ALA A 57 -7.78 -1.28 5.08
N GLY A 58 -8.30 -0.08 5.36
CA GLY A 58 -8.93 0.28 6.62
C GLY A 58 -7.96 0.63 7.75
N LEU A 59 -6.69 0.92 7.42
CA LEU A 59 -5.75 1.41 8.42
C LEU A 59 -6.12 2.84 8.87
N PRO A 60 -5.76 3.23 10.12
CA PRO A 60 -5.96 4.57 10.63
C PRO A 60 -5.49 5.69 9.68
N GLN A 61 -6.28 6.75 9.59
CA GLN A 61 -6.05 7.85 8.64
C GLN A 61 -4.83 8.71 8.97
N ASP A 62 -4.37 8.70 10.22
CA ASP A 62 -3.19 9.41 10.73
C ASP A 62 -1.87 8.74 10.35
N ILE A 63 -1.90 7.46 9.95
CA ILE A 63 -0.73 6.74 9.44
C ILE A 63 -0.33 7.34 8.07
N PRO A 64 0.90 7.88 7.93
CA PRO A 64 1.39 8.36 6.66
C PRO A 64 1.67 7.18 5.72
N GLY A 65 1.87 7.51 4.45
CA GLY A 65 2.32 6.53 3.47
C GLY A 65 3.19 7.22 2.44
N SER A 66 4.21 6.52 1.95
CA SER A 66 5.17 7.04 0.98
C SER A 66 5.39 6.05 -0.15
N THR A 67 5.24 6.50 -1.39
CA THR A 67 5.52 5.67 -2.58
C THR A 67 6.94 5.92 -3.07
N VAL A 68 7.75 4.87 -3.22
CA VAL A 68 9.15 4.96 -3.69
C VAL A 68 9.29 4.38 -5.10
N ASN A 69 10.22 4.95 -5.88
CA ASN A 69 10.53 4.51 -7.25
C ASN A 69 12.03 4.33 -7.48
N ARG A 70 12.43 3.07 -7.59
CA ARG A 70 13.74 2.63 -8.08
C ARG A 70 13.56 1.63 -9.22
N LEU A 71 12.62 1.89 -10.13
CA LEU A 71 12.25 0.99 -11.22
C LEU A 71 11.92 -0.42 -10.69
N CYS A 72 12.52 -1.47 -11.26
CA CYS A 72 12.38 -2.85 -10.81
C CYS A 72 12.82 -3.07 -9.36
N GLY A 73 13.66 -2.19 -8.80
CA GLY A 73 14.13 -2.24 -7.42
C GLY A 73 13.20 -1.59 -6.39
N SER A 74 12.09 -0.96 -6.80
CA SER A 74 11.26 -0.16 -5.88
C SER A 74 10.72 -0.94 -4.68
N GLY A 75 10.38 -2.22 -4.87
CA GLY A 75 9.90 -3.06 -3.77
C GLY A 75 11.00 -3.41 -2.76
N MET A 76 12.25 -3.51 -3.22
CA MET A 76 13.40 -3.71 -2.33
C MET A 76 13.84 -2.42 -1.66
N ASP A 77 13.71 -1.28 -2.34
CA ASP A 77 14.01 0.05 -1.79
C ASP A 77 13.03 0.47 -0.69
N ALA A 78 11.84 -0.15 -0.65
CA ALA A 78 10.84 0.06 0.38
C ALA A 78 11.14 -0.70 1.70
N VAL A 79 12.14 -1.57 1.73
CA VAL A 79 12.54 -2.43 2.86
C VAL A 79 13.91 -2.04 3.36
#